data_AF-A0A1H4QS77-F1
#
_entry.id   AF-A0A1H4QS77-F1
#
_cell.length_a   1.000
_cell.length_b   1.000
_cell.length_c   1.000
_cell.angle_alpha   90.00
_cell.angle_beta   90.00
_cell.angle_gamma   90.00
#
_symmetry.space_group_name_H-M   'P 1'
#
loop_
_entity.id
_entity.type
_entity.pdbx_description
1 polymer ?
#
loop_
_entity_poly.entity_id
_entity_poly.type
_entity_poly.pdbx_seq_one_letter_code
_entity_poly.pdbx_strand_id
1 'polypeptide(L)'
;MGVSTPDQQTFYDAVGGADTFAELIHRFYQEVARDELLRPLYPEEDLGPAEVRLRMFFEQYWGGPRTYSEQRGHPRLRMRHVPFRITEIERDAWLRCMDVAIASIDDARMSPDHKQQLRAYCEMAAQMLVNTPMGA
;
A
#
# COMPACT_ATOMS: atom_id res chain seq x y z
N MET A 1 10.59 34.30 -0.26
CA MET A 1 10.68 33.81 -1.65
C MET A 1 11.43 32.49 -1.62
N GLY A 2 10.72 31.38 -1.34
CA GLY A 2 11.31 30.04 -1.37
C GLY A 2 11.15 29.50 -2.77
N VAL A 3 12.27 29.31 -3.48
CA VAL A 3 12.26 28.74 -4.82
C VAL A 3 11.95 27.25 -4.68
N SER A 4 10.74 26.83 -5.03
CA SER A 4 10.44 25.43 -5.28
C SER A 4 11.09 25.06 -6.61
N THR A 5 12.05 24.12 -6.58
CA THR A 5 12.70 23.60 -7.79
C THR A 5 11.64 22.88 -8.65
N PRO A 6 11.40 23.28 -9.91
CA PRO A 6 10.28 22.74 -10.70
C PRO A 6 10.44 21.33 -11.31
N ASP A 7 11.54 20.60 -11.09
CA ASP A 7 11.91 19.51 -12.03
C ASP A 7 12.26 18.13 -11.44
N GLN A 8 11.96 17.85 -10.16
CA GLN A 8 12.09 16.46 -9.68
C GLN A 8 10.73 15.77 -9.69
N GLN A 9 10.42 15.13 -10.82
CA GLN A 9 9.25 14.27 -10.96
C GLN A 9 9.24 13.25 -9.80
N THR A 10 8.16 13.23 -9.02
CA THR A 10 8.02 12.25 -7.94
C THR A 10 7.72 10.86 -8.50
N PHE A 11 7.89 9.80 -7.70
CA PHE A 11 7.44 8.46 -8.12
C PHE A 11 5.94 8.49 -8.46
N TYR A 12 5.14 9.20 -7.66
CA TYR A 12 3.73 9.39 -7.90
C TYR A 12 3.46 9.96 -9.29
N ASP A 13 4.15 11.04 -9.68
CA ASP A 13 4.01 11.65 -11.00
C ASP A 13 4.52 10.73 -12.12
N ALA A 14 5.60 9.98 -11.87
CA ALA A 14 6.24 9.09 -12.84
C ALA A 14 5.38 7.89 -13.24
N VAL A 15 4.50 7.42 -12.35
CA VAL A 15 3.66 6.24 -12.60
C VAL A 15 2.22 6.59 -12.99
N GLY A 16 1.90 7.86 -13.27
CA GLY A 16 0.55 8.28 -13.68
C GLY A 16 -0.37 8.75 -12.53
N GLY A 17 0.18 8.98 -11.33
CA GLY A 17 -0.51 9.65 -10.24
C GLY A 17 -1.72 8.91 -9.69
N ALA A 18 -2.77 9.66 -9.34
CA ALA A 18 -3.93 9.19 -8.59
C ALA A 18 -4.61 7.99 -9.25
N ASP A 19 -4.76 8.01 -10.58
CA ASP A 19 -5.45 6.94 -11.30
C ASP A 19 -4.74 5.59 -11.14
N THR A 20 -3.41 5.61 -11.13
CA THR A 20 -2.58 4.41 -10.91
C THR A 20 -2.73 3.87 -9.51
N PHE A 21 -2.70 4.73 -8.49
CA PHE A 21 -2.87 4.29 -7.10
C PHE A 21 -4.32 3.87 -6.81
N ALA A 22 -5.31 4.49 -7.44
CA ALA A 22 -6.69 4.04 -7.38
C ALA A 22 -6.85 2.63 -7.95
N GLU A 23 -6.35 2.39 -9.17
CA GLU A 23 -6.43 1.07 -9.80
C GLU A 23 -5.64 0.01 -9.03
N LEU A 24 -4.41 0.31 -8.63
CA LEU A 24 -3.52 -0.57 -7.87
C LEU A 24 -4.18 -1.01 -6.55
N ILE A 25 -4.64 -0.04 -5.76
CA ILE A 25 -5.17 -0.33 -4.43
C ILE A 25 -6.55 -1.00 -4.52
N HIS A 26 -7.36 -0.63 -5.52
CA HIS A 26 -8.61 -1.33 -5.80
C HIS A 26 -8.36 -2.81 -6.13
N ARG A 27 -7.42 -3.08 -7.05
CA ARG A 27 -7.05 -4.47 -7.39
C ARG A 27 -6.52 -5.23 -6.19
N PHE A 28 -5.68 -4.60 -5.36
CA PHE A 28 -5.18 -5.19 -4.13
C PHE A 28 -6.32 -5.62 -3.19
N TYR A 29 -7.33 -4.77 -2.96
CA TYR A 29 -8.44 -5.13 -2.09
C TYR A 29 -9.39 -6.18 -2.68
N GLN A 30 -9.51 -6.27 -4.02
CA GLN A 30 -10.19 -7.40 -4.66
C GLN A 30 -9.52 -8.74 -4.37
N GLU A 31 -8.18 -8.77 -4.29
CA GLU A 31 -7.44 -9.98 -3.92
C GLU A 31 -7.56 -10.28 -2.43
N VAL A 32 -7.45 -9.27 -1.57
CA VAL A 32 -7.68 -9.41 -0.11
C VAL A 32 -9.07 -9.97 0.19
N ALA A 33 -10.10 -9.54 -0.56
CA ALA A 33 -11.46 -10.02 -0.37
C ALA A 33 -11.62 -11.54 -0.62
N ARG A 34 -10.71 -12.13 -1.40
CA ARG A 34 -10.72 -13.55 -1.79
C ARG A 34 -9.69 -14.39 -1.04
N ASP A 35 -8.74 -13.77 -0.34
CA ASP A 35 -7.68 -14.46 0.40
C ASP A 35 -8.19 -14.89 1.79
N GLU A 36 -8.17 -16.20 2.04
CA GLU A 36 -8.70 -16.81 3.27
C GLU A 36 -7.90 -16.45 4.53
N LEU A 37 -6.64 -16.01 4.39
CA LEU A 37 -5.78 -15.62 5.50
C LEU A 37 -5.97 -14.14 5.85
N LEU A 38 -6.12 -13.29 4.83
CA LEU A 38 -6.25 -11.85 5.04
C LEU A 38 -7.69 -11.43 5.33
N ARG A 39 -8.67 -12.01 4.65
CA ARG A 39 -10.08 -11.59 4.80
C ARG A 39 -10.55 -11.58 6.26
N PRO A 40 -10.22 -12.58 7.12
CA PRO A 40 -10.59 -12.58 8.53
C PRO A 40 -9.99 -11.45 9.38
N LEU A 41 -8.90 -10.80 8.92
CA LEU A 41 -8.30 -9.66 9.61
C LEU A 41 -9.16 -8.38 9.50
N TYR A 42 -10.12 -8.36 8.58
CA TYR A 42 -11.04 -7.24 8.37
C TYR A 42 -12.40 -7.57 8.99
N PRO A 43 -12.75 -6.99 10.15
CA PRO A 43 -14.00 -7.31 10.84
C PRO A 43 -15.24 -6.78 10.10
N GLU A 44 -15.06 -5.72 9.30
CA GLU A 44 -16.13 -5.15 8.49
C GLU A 44 -16.34 -5.99 7.21
N GLU A 45 -17.59 -6.07 6.74
CA GLU A 45 -17.89 -6.68 5.44
C GLU A 45 -17.38 -5.82 4.29
N ASP A 46 -17.50 -4.50 4.44
CA ASP A 46 -17.04 -3.51 3.49
C ASP A 46 -15.56 -3.18 3.69
N LEU A 47 -14.75 -3.46 2.67
CA LEU A 47 -13.33 -3.12 2.63
C LEU A 47 -13.06 -1.69 2.13
N GLY A 48 -14.07 -0.99 1.62
CA GLY A 48 -13.95 0.35 1.03
C GLY A 48 -13.26 1.38 1.94
N PRO A 49 -13.61 1.48 3.23
CA PRO A 49 -12.90 2.38 4.14
C PRO A 49 -11.43 2.03 4.34
N ALA A 50 -11.05 0.74 4.28
CA ALA A 50 -9.65 0.31 4.35
C ALA A 50 -8.92 0.67 3.05
N GLU A 51 -9.55 0.43 1.90
CA GLU A 51 -9.08 0.80 0.56
C GLU A 51 -8.72 2.28 0.46
N VAL A 52 -9.64 3.16 0.87
CA VAL A 52 -9.41 4.61 0.87
C VAL A 52 -8.21 5.00 1.73
N ARG A 53 -8.04 4.37 2.91
CA ARG A 53 -6.93 4.69 3.82
C ARG A 53 -5.58 4.25 3.26
N LEU A 54 -5.51 3.07 2.64
CA LEU A 54 -4.27 2.58 2.03
C LEU A 54 -3.89 3.42 0.80
N ARG A 55 -4.88 3.76 -0.04
CA ARG A 55 -4.68 4.61 -1.21
C ARG A 55 -4.11 5.98 -0.83
N MET A 56 -4.77 6.70 0.07
CA MET A 56 -4.26 8.00 0.54
C MET A 56 -2.85 7.88 1.14
N PHE A 57 -2.56 6.78 1.85
CA PHE A 57 -1.23 6.55 2.40
C PHE A 57 -0.18 6.36 1.31
N PHE A 58 -0.46 5.53 0.29
CA PHE A 58 0.45 5.25 -0.82
C PHE A 58 0.67 6.49 -1.68
N GLU A 59 -0.41 7.19 -2.06
CA GLU A 59 -0.34 8.45 -2.80
C GLU A 59 0.59 9.44 -2.07
N GLN A 60 0.37 9.65 -0.77
CA GLN A 60 1.20 10.54 0.03
C GLN A 60 2.66 10.06 0.13
N TYR A 61 2.88 8.76 0.37
CA TYR A 61 4.23 8.21 0.55
C TYR A 61 5.10 8.41 -0.70
N TRP A 62 4.50 8.27 -1.88
CA TRP A 62 5.20 8.36 -3.16
C TRP A 62 5.29 9.77 -3.75
N GLY A 63 4.90 10.80 -2.99
CA GLY A 63 5.05 12.21 -3.36
C GLY A 63 3.78 12.90 -3.85
N GLY A 64 2.64 12.22 -3.78
CA GLY A 64 1.32 12.79 -4.07
C GLY A 64 0.73 13.61 -2.91
N PRO A 65 -0.60 13.83 -2.91
CA PRO A 65 -1.27 14.67 -1.93
C PRO A 65 -1.08 14.23 -0.47
N ARG A 66 -1.07 15.21 0.46
CA ARG A 66 -0.92 14.97 1.90
C ARG A 66 -2.20 14.57 2.64
N THR A 67 -3.20 14.12 1.89
CA THR A 67 -4.56 13.85 2.37
C THR A 67 -4.59 12.85 3.51
N TYR A 68 -3.74 11.81 3.48
CA TYR A 68 -3.64 10.87 4.60
C TYR A 68 -3.31 11.60 5.92
N SER A 69 -2.27 12.42 5.94
CA SER A 69 -1.84 13.10 7.17
C SER A 69 -2.85 14.15 7.61
N GLU A 70 -3.48 14.84 6.66
CA GLU A 70 -4.50 15.86 6.95
C GLU A 70 -5.72 15.24 7.63
N GLN A 71 -6.14 14.04 7.22
CA GLN A 71 -7.32 13.37 7.78
C GLN A 71 -7.02 12.44 8.95
N ARG A 72 -5.81 11.86 9.01
CA ARG A 72 -5.46 10.75 9.93
C ARG A 72 -4.26 11.08 10.82
N GLY A 73 -3.61 12.21 10.64
CA GLY A 73 -2.38 12.57 11.32
C GLY A 73 -1.20 11.67 10.93
N HIS A 74 -0.16 11.68 11.76
CA HIS A 74 1.08 10.93 11.51
C HIS A 74 0.82 9.42 11.28
N PRO A 75 1.43 8.75 10.26
CA PRO A 75 1.14 7.36 9.89
C PRO A 75 1.25 6.30 10.99
N ARG A 76 2.23 6.43 11.90
CA ARG A 76 2.41 5.54 13.08
C ARG A 76 2.08 4.08 12.77
N LEU A 77 2.63 3.54 11.68
CA LEU A 77 2.14 2.31 11.05
C LEU A 77 2.12 1.15 12.03
N ARG A 78 3.21 0.90 12.75
CA ARG A 78 3.28 -0.14 13.79
C ARG A 78 2.13 -0.03 14.79
N MET A 79 1.91 1.15 15.37
CA MET A 79 0.81 1.38 16.35
C MET A 79 -0.56 1.01 15.76
N ARG A 80 -0.81 1.32 14.49
CA ARG A 80 -2.07 1.00 13.81
C ARG A 80 -2.21 -0.48 13.45
N HIS A 81 -1.12 -1.23 13.41
CA HIS A 81 -1.10 -2.66 13.10
C HIS A 81 -1.04 -3.55 14.34
N VAL A 82 -0.69 -3.03 15.52
CA VAL A 82 -0.70 -3.76 16.82
C VAL A 82 -2.01 -4.51 17.11
N PRO A 83 -3.20 -3.99 16.79
CA PRO A 83 -4.45 -4.70 17.09
C PRO A 83 -4.65 -6.01 16.30
N PHE A 84 -3.88 -6.24 15.23
CA PHE A 84 -4.00 -7.41 14.38
C PHE A 84 -2.88 -8.41 14.68
N ARG A 85 -3.20 -9.70 14.68
CA ARG A 85 -2.20 -10.77 14.72
C ARG A 85 -1.56 -10.89 13.34
N ILE A 86 -0.33 -10.39 13.19
CA ILE A 86 0.41 -10.43 11.93
C ILE A 86 1.68 -11.24 12.15
N THR A 87 1.64 -12.48 11.66
CA THR A 87 2.81 -13.36 11.54
C THR A 87 3.40 -13.24 10.13
N GLU A 88 4.42 -14.05 9.84
CA GLU A 88 4.97 -14.19 8.50
C GLU A 88 3.95 -14.74 7.49
N ILE A 89 2.97 -15.52 7.94
CA ILE A 89 1.90 -16.05 7.08
C ILE A 89 1.03 -14.92 6.52
N GLU A 90 0.55 -14.02 7.39
CA GLU A 90 -0.27 -12.88 6.96
C GLU A 90 0.56 -11.87 6.15
N ARG A 91 1.85 -11.67 6.49
CA ARG A 91 2.78 -10.87 5.68
C ARG A 91 2.87 -11.41 4.26
N ASP A 92 3.12 -12.70 4.10
CA ASP A 92 3.31 -13.32 2.79
C ASP A 92 2.01 -13.31 1.98
N ALA A 93 0.87 -13.50 2.64
CA ALA A 93 -0.44 -13.36 1.99
C ALA A 93 -0.67 -11.93 1.47
N TRP A 94 -0.34 -10.92 2.28
CA TRP A 94 -0.44 -9.52 1.89
C TRP A 94 0.48 -9.20 0.70
N LEU A 95 1.72 -9.68 0.72
CA LEU A 95 2.68 -9.50 -0.37
C LEU A 95 2.23 -10.18 -1.66
N ARG A 96 1.64 -11.38 -1.59
CA ARG A 96 1.05 -12.03 -2.78
C ARG A 96 -0.08 -11.21 -3.40
N CYS A 97 -0.99 -10.69 -2.58
CA CYS A 97 -2.08 -9.83 -3.07
C CYS A 97 -1.54 -8.56 -3.73
N MET A 98 -0.52 -7.94 -3.12
CA MET A 98 0.12 -6.75 -3.67
C MET A 98 0.90 -7.05 -4.96
N ASP A 99 1.56 -8.20 -5.06
CA ASP A 99 2.28 -8.60 -6.26
C ASP A 99 1.35 -8.74 -7.47
N VAL A 100 0.19 -9.38 -7.28
CA VAL A 100 -0.88 -9.49 -8.29
C VAL A 100 -1.38 -8.10 -8.71
N ALA A 101 -1.58 -7.20 -7.76
CA ALA A 101 -2.03 -5.84 -8.04
C ALA A 101 -0.99 -5.00 -8.81
N ILE A 102 0.29 -5.12 -8.46
CA ILE A 102 1.39 -4.46 -9.18
C ILE A 102 1.52 -5.03 -10.59
N ALA A 103 1.39 -6.36 -10.73
CA ALA A 103 1.50 -7.04 -12.02
C ALA A 103 0.36 -6.66 -12.98
N SER A 104 -0.83 -6.30 -12.48
CA SER A 104 -1.95 -5.92 -13.34
C SER A 104 -1.85 -4.53 -13.97
N ILE A 105 -0.99 -3.65 -13.45
CA ILE A 105 -0.78 -2.32 -14.03
C ILE A 105 0.03 -2.45 -15.31
N ASP A 106 -0.39 -1.81 -16.40
CA ASP A 106 0.31 -1.87 -17.68
C ASP A 106 1.73 -1.27 -17.62
N ASP A 107 2.69 -1.88 -18.35
CA ASP A 107 4.09 -1.46 -18.34
C ASP A 107 4.31 -0.06 -18.95
N ALA A 108 3.41 0.42 -19.82
CA ALA A 108 3.46 1.79 -20.32
C ALA A 108 3.10 2.82 -19.25
N ARG A 109 2.36 2.41 -18.21
CA ARG A 109 1.99 3.26 -17.06
C ARG A 109 2.97 3.10 -15.90
N MET A 110 3.41 1.87 -15.63
CA MET A 110 4.38 1.58 -14.58
C MET A 110 5.43 0.61 -15.11
N SER A 111 6.60 1.14 -15.49
CA SER A 111 7.71 0.34 -16.02
C SER A 111 8.15 -0.77 -15.05
N PRO A 112 8.83 -1.82 -15.54
CA PRO A 112 9.36 -2.89 -14.69
C PRO A 112 10.22 -2.40 -13.52
N ASP A 113 11.04 -1.37 -13.73
CA ASP A 113 11.88 -0.77 -12.69
C ASP A 113 11.04 -0.09 -11.60
N HIS A 114 9.98 0.64 -11.97
CA HIS A 114 9.05 1.24 -11.01
C HIS A 114 8.26 0.17 -10.25
N LYS A 115 7.84 -0.91 -10.91
CA LYS A 115 7.20 -2.06 -10.27
C LYS A 115 8.15 -2.70 -9.24
N GLN A 116 9.42 -2.89 -9.60
CA GLN A 116 10.42 -3.45 -8.69
C GLN A 116 10.68 -2.53 -7.49
N GLN A 117 10.73 -1.22 -7.69
CA GLN A 117 10.88 -0.24 -6.61
C GLN A 117 9.69 -0.30 -5.64
N LEU A 118 8.46 -0.37 -6.17
CA LEU A 118 7.25 -0.50 -5.36
C LEU A 118 7.22 -1.83 -4.59
N ARG A 119 7.58 -2.94 -5.24
CA ARG A 119 7.70 -4.27 -4.59
C ARG A 119 8.69 -4.26 -3.44
N ALA A 120 9.88 -3.69 -3.64
CA ALA A 120 10.91 -3.61 -2.61
C ALA A 120 10.45 -2.77 -1.40
N TYR A 121 9.76 -1.67 -1.64
CA TYR A 121 9.14 -0.89 -0.56
C TYR A 121 8.09 -1.70 0.21
N CYS A 122 7.18 -2.36 -0.50
CA CYS A 122 6.12 -3.17 0.08
C CYS A 122 6.68 -4.32 0.94
N GLU A 123 7.72 -5.00 0.47
CA GLU A 123 8.40 -6.06 1.21
C GLU A 123 9.02 -5.55 2.51
N MET A 124 9.82 -4.47 2.43
CA MET A 124 10.40 -3.82 3.62
C MET A 124 9.32 -3.37 4.61
N ALA A 125 8.28 -2.72 4.12
CA ALA A 125 7.19 -2.19 4.95
C ALA A 125 6.41 -3.33 5.63
N ALA A 126 6.04 -4.37 4.89
CA ALA A 126 5.31 -5.52 5.42
C ALA A 126 6.15 -6.27 6.48
N GLN A 127 7.44 -6.47 6.23
CA GLN A 127 8.36 -7.07 7.20
C GLN A 127 8.41 -6.27 8.51
N MET A 128 8.39 -4.93 8.44
CA MET A 128 8.45 -4.06 9.60
C MET A 128 7.17 -4.09 10.47
N LEU A 129 6.07 -4.64 9.93
CA LEU A 129 4.75 -4.71 10.56
C LEU A 129 4.40 -6.08 11.14
N VAL A 130 5.19 -7.12 10.87
CA VAL A 130 5.09 -8.41 11.57
C VAL A 130 5.24 -8.15 13.07
N ASN A 131 4.26 -8.60 13.85
CA ASN A 131 4.16 -8.28 15.28
C ASN A 131 3.89 -9.52 16.16
N THR A 132 3.68 -10.69 15.56
CA THR A 132 3.40 -11.94 16.26
C THR A 132 4.39 -13.01 15.79
N PRO A 133 5.09 -13.71 16.69
CA PRO A 133 5.99 -14.80 16.31
C PRO A 133 5.21 -16.03 15.85
N MET A 134 5.82 -16.83 14.97
CA MET A 134 5.25 -18.10 14.52
C MET A 134 5.11 -19.08 15.71
N GLY A 135 3.92 -19.66 15.87
CA GLY A 135 3.63 -20.64 16.93
C GLY A 135 3.21 -20.06 18.29
N ALA A 136 3.03 -18.73 18.38
CA ALA A 136 2.40 -18.08 19.53
C ALA A 136 0.88 -17.99 19.42
#